data_AF-A0A1I8H0T2-F1
#
_entry.id   AF-A0A1I8H0T2-F1
#
_cell.length_a   1.000
_cell.length_b   1.000
_cell.length_c   1.000
_cell.angle_alpha   90.00
_cell.angle_beta   90.00
_cell.angle_gamma   90.00
#
_symmetry.space_group_name_H-M   'P 1'
#
loop_
_entity.id
_entity.type
_entity.pdbx_description
1 polymer ?
#
loop_
_entity_poly.entity_id
_entity_poly.type
_entity_poly.pdbx_seq_one_letter_code
_entity_poly.pdbx_strand_id
1 'polypeptide(L)'
;YGRFPTNNGTSSSSSGSSRFGTLGSRNIGYNDLSSNSSASSSSVTAALDASASAGIFTQVAQITDHLYLCSAHPVRDARLRALGIKLVVNATIDVPLVPVDDTPYARISNYFDIVADRINGEIRRGNNVLVHCMAGVSRSATLVLAYLMKYRNLNLRQAHDLCKQRRPYIRPNVGFWRQLCDYEERLFGIRSVRMVTSPVGLVPDVYKDELQSSGLWMPSASTAATAGTRNGYGGRTSLLSRY
;
A
#
# COMPACT_ATOMS: atom_id res chain seq x y z
N TYR A 1 40.55 -2.19 -24.86
CA TYR A 1 41.32 -3.38 -25.29
C TYR A 1 41.18 -4.48 -24.25
N GLY A 2 40.88 -5.72 -24.68
CA GLY A 2 40.78 -6.95 -23.84
C GLY A 2 39.32 -7.36 -23.55
N ARG A 3 38.54 -7.91 -24.50
CA ARG A 3 38.50 -9.29 -25.07
C ARG A 3 38.15 -10.42 -24.08
N PHE A 4 36.96 -10.98 -24.28
CA PHE A 4 36.42 -12.22 -23.72
C PHE A 4 37.22 -13.46 -24.17
N PRO A 5 37.19 -14.56 -23.39
CA PRO A 5 37.49 -15.90 -23.89
C PRO A 5 36.23 -16.59 -24.42
N THR A 6 36.34 -17.11 -25.64
CA THR A 6 35.46 -18.08 -26.29
C THR A 6 35.76 -19.49 -25.78
N ASN A 7 34.75 -20.35 -25.65
CA ASN A 7 34.96 -21.79 -25.64
C ASN A 7 34.04 -22.45 -26.67
N ASN A 8 34.66 -22.97 -27.73
CA ASN A 8 34.06 -23.84 -28.73
C ASN A 8 34.27 -25.29 -28.28
N GLY A 9 33.20 -26.08 -28.27
CA GLY A 9 33.24 -27.53 -28.11
C GLY A 9 32.11 -28.16 -28.90
N THR A 10 32.42 -28.56 -30.12
CA THR A 10 31.58 -29.29 -31.07
C THR A 10 31.46 -30.77 -30.73
N SER A 11 30.27 -31.36 -30.88
CA SER A 11 30.05 -32.56 -31.70
C SER A 11 28.56 -32.96 -31.80
N SER A 12 28.10 -33.08 -33.07
CA SER A 12 27.20 -34.09 -33.69
C SER A 12 25.98 -34.62 -32.91
N SER A 13 24.79 -34.88 -33.46
CA SER A 13 24.20 -34.89 -34.81
C SER A 13 22.82 -35.56 -34.67
N SER A 14 21.80 -35.14 -35.42
CA SER A 14 20.86 -35.99 -36.18
C SER A 14 19.48 -35.34 -36.40
N SER A 15 19.27 -34.94 -37.65
CA SER A 15 18.08 -35.14 -38.51
C SER A 15 16.68 -35.34 -37.90
N GLY A 16 15.75 -34.50 -38.33
CA GLY A 16 14.30 -34.77 -38.27
C GLY A 16 13.51 -33.74 -39.08
N SER A 17 13.27 -34.03 -40.36
CA SER A 17 12.51 -33.20 -41.31
C SER A 17 11.09 -33.75 -41.46
N SER A 18 10.05 -32.92 -41.28
CA SER A 18 8.72 -33.11 -41.91
C SER A 18 7.91 -31.81 -41.80
N ARG A 19 7.70 -31.14 -42.95
CA ARG A 19 6.47 -31.08 -43.76
C ARG A 19 5.43 -30.06 -43.27
N PHE A 20 5.39 -28.94 -43.98
CA PHE A 20 4.30 -27.96 -44.05
C PHE A 20 3.06 -28.58 -44.71
N GLY A 21 1.88 -28.31 -44.16
CA GLY A 21 0.58 -28.58 -44.75
C GLY A 21 -0.39 -27.42 -44.46
N THR A 22 -0.82 -26.76 -45.53
CA THR A 22 -1.85 -25.71 -45.60
C THR A 22 -3.25 -26.30 -45.43
N LEU A 23 -4.20 -25.55 -44.85
CA LEU A 23 -5.68 -25.54 -45.01
C LEU A 23 -6.26 -24.85 -43.75
N GLY A 24 -7.28 -24.00 -43.74
CA GLY A 24 -8.33 -23.60 -44.67
C GLY A 24 -9.45 -22.98 -43.81
N SER A 25 -10.00 -21.86 -44.25
CA SER A 25 -11.03 -21.07 -43.55
C SER A 25 -12.28 -21.86 -43.18
N ARG A 26 -12.94 -21.52 -42.04
CA ARG A 26 -14.40 -21.60 -41.90
C ARG A 26 -14.92 -20.68 -40.80
N ASN A 27 -15.90 -19.87 -41.22
CA ASN A 27 -16.69 -18.89 -40.49
C ASN A 27 -17.90 -19.62 -39.89
N ILE A 28 -18.23 -19.40 -38.61
CA ILE A 28 -19.52 -19.79 -38.03
C ILE A 28 -20.09 -18.58 -37.29
N GLY A 29 -21.25 -18.13 -37.77
CA GLY A 29 -22.00 -17.00 -37.24
C GLY A 29 -22.77 -17.33 -35.97
N TYR A 30 -23.10 -16.27 -35.23
CA TYR A 30 -24.04 -16.29 -34.11
C TYR A 30 -25.22 -15.39 -34.46
N ASN A 31 -26.43 -15.95 -34.40
CA ASN A 31 -27.70 -15.25 -34.41
C ASN A 31 -28.23 -15.10 -32.98
N ASP A 32 -28.93 -13.98 -32.78
CA ASP A 32 -29.70 -13.50 -31.63
C ASP A 32 -30.50 -14.54 -30.83
N LEU A 33 -30.74 -14.23 -29.54
CA LEU A 33 -32.10 -14.01 -29.03
C LEU A 33 -32.09 -13.44 -27.59
N SER A 34 -33.18 -12.73 -27.31
CA SER A 34 -33.40 -11.68 -26.33
C SER A 34 -33.78 -12.13 -24.91
N SER A 35 -33.66 -11.15 -24.00
CA SER A 35 -34.50 -10.87 -22.82
C SER A 35 -34.48 -11.83 -21.62
N ASN A 36 -33.95 -11.35 -20.48
CA ASN A 36 -34.81 -11.09 -19.32
C ASN A 36 -34.19 -10.07 -18.35
N SER A 37 -34.91 -8.98 -18.13
CA SER A 37 -34.57 -7.87 -17.24
C SER A 37 -35.07 -8.13 -15.82
N SER A 38 -34.17 -8.50 -14.92
CA SER A 38 -34.28 -8.24 -13.47
C SER A 38 -32.88 -8.35 -12.84
N ALA A 39 -31.96 -7.50 -13.27
CA ALA A 39 -30.68 -7.34 -12.59
C ALA A 39 -30.93 -6.61 -11.27
N SER A 40 -30.94 -7.41 -10.22
CA SER A 40 -30.84 -7.02 -8.82
C SER A 40 -29.80 -5.91 -8.63
N SER A 41 -30.20 -4.88 -7.87
CA SER A 41 -29.40 -3.71 -7.47
C SER A 41 -28.07 -4.05 -6.80
N SER A 42 -27.87 -5.29 -6.39
CA SER A 42 -26.63 -5.86 -5.85
C SER A 42 -25.51 -6.06 -6.88
N SER A 43 -25.84 -6.16 -8.17
CA SER A 43 -24.86 -6.42 -9.24
C SER A 43 -24.14 -5.15 -9.73
N VAL A 44 -24.84 -4.02 -9.75
CA VAL A 44 -24.29 -2.71 -10.15
C VAL A 44 -23.36 -2.15 -9.07
N THR A 45 -23.70 -2.31 -7.78
CA THR A 45 -22.82 -1.93 -6.67
C THR A 45 -21.56 -2.80 -6.63
N ALA A 46 -21.68 -4.11 -6.85
CA ALA A 46 -20.53 -5.01 -6.94
C ALA A 46 -19.63 -4.69 -8.15
N ALA A 47 -20.19 -4.28 -9.29
CA ALA A 47 -19.43 -3.86 -10.46
C ALA A 47 -18.75 -2.49 -10.29
N LEU A 48 -19.38 -1.55 -9.58
CA LEU A 48 -18.79 -0.26 -9.21
C LEU A 48 -17.70 -0.44 -8.15
N ASP A 49 -17.89 -1.30 -7.15
CA ASP A 49 -16.85 -1.68 -6.19
C ASP A 49 -15.72 -2.46 -6.86
N ALA A 50 -16.01 -3.33 -7.83
CA ALA A 50 -15.01 -4.03 -8.64
C ALA A 50 -14.23 -3.06 -9.55
N SER A 51 -14.90 -2.05 -10.13
CA SER A 51 -14.27 -1.01 -10.95
C SER A 51 -13.44 -0.04 -10.10
N ALA A 52 -13.93 0.34 -8.92
CA ALA A 52 -13.22 1.15 -7.94
C ALA A 52 -12.01 0.39 -7.38
N SER A 53 -12.17 -0.89 -7.02
CA SER A 53 -11.07 -1.75 -6.56
C SER A 53 -10.08 -2.09 -7.68
N ALA A 54 -10.52 -2.29 -8.92
CA ALA A 54 -9.64 -2.38 -10.08
C ALA A 54 -8.87 -1.08 -10.32
N GLY A 55 -9.52 0.08 -10.14
CA GLY A 55 -8.88 1.41 -10.17
C GLY A 55 -7.80 1.58 -9.08
N ILE A 56 -8.08 1.08 -7.86
CA ILE A 56 -7.15 1.09 -6.73
C ILE A 56 -5.88 0.29 -7.08
N PHE A 57 -6.01 -0.91 -7.65
CA PHE A 57 -4.83 -1.70 -7.98
C PHE A 57 -4.11 -1.25 -9.25
N THR A 58 -4.74 -0.44 -10.11
CA THR A 58 -4.13 0.01 -11.38
C THR A 58 -3.47 1.39 -11.31
N GLN A 59 -3.69 2.18 -10.26
CA GLN A 59 -3.10 3.51 -10.12
C GLN A 59 -1.57 3.46 -9.94
N VAL A 60 -0.88 4.34 -10.68
CA VAL A 60 0.53 4.69 -10.48
C VAL A 60 0.57 6.09 -9.88
N ALA A 61 0.99 6.21 -8.61
CA ALA A 61 1.01 7.48 -7.90
C ALA A 61 2.38 8.14 -8.05
N GLN A 62 2.43 9.35 -8.61
CA GLN A 62 3.63 10.18 -8.60
C GLN A 62 3.75 10.85 -7.22
N ILE A 63 4.78 10.48 -6.46
CA ILE A 63 5.03 10.97 -5.10
C ILE A 63 5.83 12.27 -5.17
N THR A 64 6.88 12.28 -5.99
CA THR A 64 7.66 13.47 -6.35
C THR A 64 7.94 13.45 -7.84
N ASP A 65 8.52 14.51 -8.40
CA ASP A 65 8.80 14.66 -9.84
C ASP A 65 9.39 13.40 -10.48
N HIS A 66 10.33 12.74 -9.80
CA HIS A 66 11.04 11.56 -10.29
C HIS A 66 10.76 10.25 -9.51
N LEU A 67 9.78 10.24 -8.59
CA LEU A 67 9.48 9.07 -7.76
C LEU A 67 8.02 8.64 -7.88
N TYR A 68 7.81 7.37 -8.21
CA TYR A 68 6.50 6.77 -8.43
C TYR A 68 6.30 5.57 -7.50
N LEU A 69 5.05 5.34 -7.09
CA LEU A 69 4.65 4.19 -6.29
C LEU A 69 3.39 3.52 -6.88
N CYS A 70 3.41 2.19 -7.01
CA CYS A 70 2.27 1.42 -7.52
C CYS A 70 2.16 0.02 -6.90
N SER A 71 1.11 -0.71 -7.32
CA SER A 71 0.96 -2.15 -7.10
C SER A 71 1.73 -2.95 -8.16
N ALA A 72 1.76 -4.28 -8.09
CA ALA A 72 2.42 -5.08 -9.13
C ALA A 72 1.67 -5.10 -10.47
N HIS A 73 0.36 -4.84 -10.49
CA HIS A 73 -0.46 -4.96 -11.71
C HIS A 73 0.00 -4.01 -12.83
N PRO A 74 0.22 -2.71 -12.57
CA PRO A 74 0.70 -1.77 -13.58
C PRO A 74 2.13 -2.00 -14.04
N VAL A 75 2.95 -2.82 -13.35
CA VAL A 75 4.39 -2.94 -13.63
C VAL A 75 4.68 -3.39 -15.07
N ARG A 76 3.74 -4.11 -15.70
CA ARG A 76 3.83 -4.56 -17.10
C ARG A 76 3.14 -3.63 -18.11
N ASP A 77 2.50 -2.57 -17.63
CA ASP A 77 1.72 -1.66 -18.45
C ASP A 77 2.62 -0.80 -19.35
N ALA A 78 2.22 -0.61 -20.61
CA ALA A 78 2.91 0.25 -21.56
C ALA A 78 3.01 1.70 -21.07
N ARG A 79 2.08 2.14 -20.21
CA ARG A 79 2.09 3.47 -19.58
C ARG A 79 3.33 3.71 -18.72
N LEU A 80 3.90 2.69 -18.09
CA LEU A 80 5.15 2.82 -17.35
C LEU A 80 6.37 2.98 -18.26
N ARG A 81 6.32 2.41 -19.47
CA ARG A 81 7.40 2.59 -20.47
C ARG A 81 7.47 4.04 -20.95
N ALA A 82 6.33 4.72 -21.08
CA ALA A 82 6.25 6.14 -21.43
C ALA A 82 6.81 7.07 -20.33
N LEU A 83 6.88 6.61 -19.09
CA LEU A 83 7.46 7.37 -17.97
C LEU A 83 9.00 7.32 -17.95
N GLY A 84 9.66 6.58 -18.84
CA GLY A 84 11.14 6.53 -18.86
C GLY A 84 11.77 6.02 -17.56
N ILE A 85 11.10 5.09 -16.86
CA ILE A 85 11.58 4.55 -15.58
C ILE A 85 12.91 3.82 -15.80
N LYS A 86 13.94 4.23 -15.07
CA LYS A 86 15.30 3.65 -15.16
C LYS A 86 15.57 2.61 -14.07
N LEU A 87 14.92 2.75 -12.91
CA LEU A 87 15.04 1.82 -11.78
C LEU A 87 13.67 1.38 -11.29
N VAL A 88 13.50 0.07 -11.16
CA VAL A 88 12.35 -0.56 -10.50
C VAL A 88 12.83 -1.19 -9.20
N VAL A 89 12.35 -0.66 -8.07
CA VAL A 89 12.54 -1.24 -6.74
C VAL A 89 11.37 -2.17 -6.48
N ASN A 90 11.60 -3.47 -6.66
CA ASN A 90 10.62 -4.51 -6.35
C ASN A 90 10.80 -5.01 -4.91
N ALA A 91 9.79 -4.77 -4.07
CA ALA A 91 9.68 -5.25 -2.70
C ALA A 91 8.66 -6.42 -2.57
N THR A 92 8.86 -7.48 -3.35
CA THR A 92 8.16 -8.79 -3.21
C THR A 92 9.14 -9.90 -2.81
N ILE A 93 8.77 -11.18 -2.87
CA ILE A 93 9.66 -12.30 -2.53
C ILE A 93 10.03 -13.12 -3.77
N ASP A 94 9.13 -13.18 -4.75
CA ASP A 94 9.30 -14.05 -5.91
C ASP A 94 10.39 -13.56 -6.88
N VAL A 95 10.65 -12.24 -6.96
CA VAL A 95 11.73 -11.65 -7.81
C VAL A 95 12.26 -10.27 -7.31
N PRO A 96 12.85 -10.12 -6.12
CA PRO A 96 13.00 -8.78 -5.54
C PRO A 96 14.42 -8.24 -5.48
N LEU A 97 14.51 -6.92 -5.58
CA LEU A 97 15.64 -6.15 -5.07
C LEU A 97 15.63 -6.12 -3.53
N VAL A 98 14.44 -6.30 -2.91
CA VAL A 98 14.19 -6.28 -1.46
C VAL A 98 13.30 -7.47 -1.05
N PRO A 99 13.86 -8.65 -0.73
CA PRO A 99 13.10 -9.85 -0.35
C PRO A 99 12.50 -9.70 1.05
N VAL A 100 11.30 -9.14 1.13
CA VAL A 100 10.62 -8.86 2.40
C VAL A 100 9.15 -9.26 2.36
N ASP A 101 8.77 -10.05 3.36
CA ASP A 101 7.38 -10.37 3.71
C ASP A 101 6.62 -9.16 4.24
N ASP A 102 5.31 -9.09 3.96
CA ASP A 102 4.44 -8.06 4.52
C ASP A 102 3.93 -8.44 5.91
N THR A 103 4.86 -8.76 6.82
CA THR A 103 4.53 -9.13 8.20
C THR A 103 5.10 -8.11 9.18
N PRO A 104 4.46 -7.93 10.35
CA PRO A 104 4.98 -7.02 11.39
C PRO A 104 6.38 -7.38 11.92
N TYR A 105 6.82 -8.62 11.72
CA TYR A 105 8.10 -9.12 12.25
C TYR A 105 9.23 -9.02 11.22
N ALA A 106 8.92 -8.78 9.95
CA ALA A 106 9.93 -8.66 8.90
C ALA A 106 10.77 -7.38 9.10
N ARG A 107 12.09 -7.50 8.99
CA ARG A 107 13.05 -6.40 9.20
C ARG A 107 13.27 -5.58 7.93
N ILE A 108 12.21 -4.89 7.48
CA ILE A 108 12.30 -4.00 6.30
C ILE A 108 13.28 -2.83 6.53
N SER A 109 13.54 -2.46 7.79
CA SER A 109 14.49 -1.42 8.18
C SER A 109 15.92 -1.65 7.65
N ASN A 110 16.31 -2.92 7.48
CA ASN A 110 17.63 -3.29 6.93
C ASN A 110 17.85 -2.73 5.51
N TYR A 111 16.76 -2.38 4.81
CA TYR A 111 16.79 -1.89 3.44
C TYR A 111 16.59 -0.38 3.34
N PHE A 112 16.25 0.32 4.42
CA PHE A 112 15.91 1.76 4.36
C PHE A 112 17.02 2.60 3.75
N ASP A 113 18.24 2.50 4.29
CA ASP A 113 19.36 3.29 3.77
C ASP A 113 19.77 2.86 2.36
N ILE A 114 19.93 1.56 2.11
CA ILE A 114 20.38 1.04 0.81
C ILE A 114 19.39 1.41 -0.31
N VAL A 115 18.09 1.29 -0.06
CA VAL A 115 17.05 1.63 -1.03
C VAL A 115 16.93 3.13 -1.21
N ALA A 116 16.90 3.90 -0.12
CA ALA A 116 16.84 5.37 -0.20
C ALA A 116 18.02 5.93 -1.00
N ASP A 117 19.24 5.42 -0.78
CA ASP A 117 20.46 5.88 -1.45
C ASP A 117 20.43 5.58 -2.95
N ARG A 118 19.92 4.40 -3.33
CA ARG A 118 19.72 4.01 -4.73
C ARG A 118 18.67 4.89 -5.42
N ILE A 119 17.52 5.11 -4.77
CA ILE A 119 16.47 6.00 -5.29
C ILE A 119 17.06 7.39 -5.52
N ASN A 120 17.74 7.96 -4.52
CA ASN A 120 18.35 9.28 -4.62
C ASN A 120 19.45 9.35 -5.70
N GLY A 121 20.25 8.30 -5.84
CA GLY A 121 21.29 8.21 -6.88
C GLY A 121 20.72 8.35 -8.29
N GLU A 122 19.61 7.69 -8.58
CA GLU A 122 18.94 7.79 -9.89
C GLU A 122 18.22 9.11 -10.08
N ILE A 123 17.51 9.61 -9.06
CA ILE A 123 16.82 10.91 -9.14
C ILE A 123 17.82 12.05 -9.39
N ARG A 124 19.00 12.02 -8.75
CA ARG A 124 20.07 13.03 -9.00
C ARG A 124 20.64 12.97 -10.42
N ARG A 125 20.46 11.86 -11.14
CA ARG A 125 20.82 11.72 -12.56
C ARG A 125 19.70 12.16 -13.50
N GLY A 126 18.58 12.65 -12.97
CA GLY A 126 17.39 13.01 -13.74
C GLY A 126 16.53 11.81 -14.16
N ASN A 127 16.75 10.63 -13.56
CA ASN A 127 16.04 9.42 -13.92
C ASN A 127 14.79 9.22 -13.07
N ASN A 128 13.74 8.65 -13.67
CA ASN A 128 12.52 8.27 -12.96
C ASN A 128 12.68 6.91 -12.27
N VAL A 129 12.19 6.81 -11.04
CA VAL A 129 12.27 5.61 -10.20
C VAL A 129 10.87 5.15 -9.82
N LEU A 130 10.62 3.84 -9.95
CA LEU A 130 9.38 3.19 -9.52
C LEU A 130 9.65 2.29 -8.32
N VAL A 131 8.83 2.42 -7.28
CA VAL A 131 8.82 1.51 -6.13
C VAL A 131 7.49 0.79 -6.07
N HIS A 132 7.51 -0.55 -6.10
CA HIS A 132 6.28 -1.34 -6.01
C HIS A 132 6.45 -2.55 -5.08
N CYS A 133 5.31 -3.07 -4.63
CA CYS A 133 5.22 -4.38 -3.98
C CYS A 133 4.04 -5.13 -4.59
N MET A 134 3.37 -5.99 -3.84
CA MET A 134 2.19 -6.70 -4.35
C MET A 134 1.00 -5.75 -4.56
N ALA A 135 0.51 -5.12 -3.50
CA ALA A 135 -0.66 -4.23 -3.54
C ALA A 135 -0.28 -2.74 -3.68
N GLY A 136 0.98 -2.37 -3.44
CA GLY A 136 1.37 -0.97 -3.35
C GLY A 136 0.80 -0.26 -2.12
N VAL A 137 0.63 -1.00 -1.01
CA VAL A 137 -0.04 -0.55 0.22
C VAL A 137 0.94 -0.40 1.38
N SER A 138 1.73 -1.44 1.67
CA SER A 138 2.56 -1.50 2.90
C SER A 138 4.06 -1.47 2.61
N ARG A 139 4.66 -2.54 2.05
CA ARG A 139 6.12 -2.63 1.80
C ARG A 139 6.70 -1.48 0.97
N SER A 140 6.17 -1.25 -0.24
CA SER A 140 6.67 -0.17 -1.11
C SER A 140 6.45 1.21 -0.50
N ALA A 141 5.30 1.43 0.14
CA ALA A 141 5.02 2.68 0.86
C ALA A 141 6.06 2.92 1.96
N THR A 142 6.36 1.90 2.76
CA THR A 142 7.37 1.98 3.83
C THR A 142 8.74 2.41 3.29
N LEU A 143 9.20 1.82 2.17
CA LEU A 143 10.47 2.22 1.55
C LEU A 143 10.45 3.65 1.01
N VAL A 144 9.33 4.09 0.44
CA VAL A 144 9.15 5.48 -0.01
C VAL A 144 9.17 6.45 1.18
N LEU A 145 8.52 6.12 2.29
CA LEU A 145 8.55 6.95 3.50
C LEU A 145 9.98 7.10 4.04
N ALA A 146 10.75 6.01 4.09
CA ALA A 146 12.17 6.06 4.48
C ALA A 146 12.99 6.98 3.57
N TYR A 147 12.80 6.90 2.24
CA TYR A 147 13.45 7.80 1.29
C TYR A 147 13.07 9.27 1.50
N LEU A 148 11.77 9.57 1.66
CA LEU A 148 11.29 10.92 1.86
C LEU A 148 11.88 11.55 3.13
N MET A 149 11.98 10.78 4.21
CA MET A 149 12.66 11.24 5.41
C MET A 149 14.13 11.54 5.13
N LYS A 150 14.89 10.57 4.62
CA LYS A 150 16.35 10.72 4.44
C LYS A 150 16.75 11.83 3.46
N TYR A 151 16.04 11.97 2.35
CA TYR A 151 16.49 12.81 1.22
C TYR A 151 15.58 13.99 0.88
N ARG A 152 14.37 14.06 1.46
CA ARG A 152 13.48 15.22 1.28
C ARG A 152 13.28 16.00 2.58
N ASN A 153 13.98 15.63 3.65
CA ASN A 153 13.96 16.30 4.94
C ASN A 153 12.54 16.47 5.50
N LEU A 154 11.70 15.46 5.29
CA LEU A 154 10.36 15.38 5.85
C LEU A 154 10.41 14.54 7.12
N ASN A 155 9.70 14.96 8.17
CA ASN A 155 9.45 14.05 9.29
C ASN A 155 8.48 12.94 8.86
N LEU A 156 8.36 11.87 9.65
CA LEU A 156 7.58 10.67 9.29
C LEU A 156 6.11 11.01 9.00
N ARG A 157 5.49 11.87 9.81
CA ARG A 157 4.12 12.34 9.59
C ARG A 157 3.97 13.06 8.26
N GLN A 158 4.83 14.04 7.98
CA GLN A 158 4.82 14.77 6.71
C GLN A 158 5.03 13.85 5.50
N ALA A 159 5.97 12.91 5.59
CA ALA A 159 6.22 11.93 4.55
C ALA A 159 4.99 11.04 4.31
N HIS A 160 4.32 10.61 5.38
CA HIS A 160 3.08 9.84 5.30
C HIS A 160 1.97 10.65 4.65
N ASP A 161 1.74 11.88 5.09
CA ASP A 161 0.65 12.71 4.59
C ASP A 161 0.82 13.01 3.09
N LEU A 162 2.05 13.29 2.64
CA LEU A 162 2.38 13.44 1.22
C LEU A 162 2.03 12.17 0.43
N CYS A 163 2.46 10.99 0.92
CA CYS A 163 2.16 9.74 0.23
C CYS A 163 0.66 9.44 0.23
N LYS A 164 -0.04 9.66 1.34
CA LYS A 164 -1.49 9.42 1.49
C LYS A 164 -2.30 10.33 0.58
N GLN A 165 -1.91 11.60 0.41
CA GLN A 165 -2.54 12.51 -0.54
C GLN A 165 -2.43 12.01 -1.99
N ARG A 166 -1.30 11.41 -2.37
CA ARG A 166 -1.06 10.89 -3.73
C ARG A 166 -1.58 9.49 -3.95
N ARG A 167 -1.69 8.70 -2.87
CA ARG A 167 -2.20 7.32 -2.86
C ARG A 167 -2.96 7.04 -1.56
N PRO A 168 -4.27 7.31 -1.51
CA PRO A 168 -5.07 7.29 -0.29
C PRO A 168 -5.12 5.96 0.48
N TYR A 169 -4.75 4.85 -0.16
CA TYR A 169 -4.82 3.51 0.40
C TYR A 169 -3.45 2.97 0.83
N ILE A 170 -2.40 3.79 0.92
CA ILE A 170 -1.20 3.37 1.65
C ILE A 170 -1.58 3.04 3.09
N ARG A 171 -1.03 1.93 3.58
CA ARG A 171 -1.25 1.44 4.94
C ARG A 171 -0.12 0.49 5.34
N PRO A 172 1.07 1.00 5.71
CA PRO A 172 2.13 0.16 6.29
C PRO A 172 1.59 -0.65 7.46
N ASN A 173 2.08 -1.89 7.60
CA ASN A 173 1.74 -2.71 8.74
C ASN A 173 2.34 -2.13 10.04
N VAL A 174 1.82 -2.55 11.19
CA VAL A 174 2.17 -1.98 12.50
C VAL A 174 3.64 -2.17 12.87
N GLY A 175 4.29 -3.24 12.40
CA GLY A 175 5.71 -3.48 12.63
C GLY A 175 6.60 -2.56 11.80
N PHE A 176 6.19 -2.28 10.56
CA PHE A 176 6.87 -1.31 9.70
C PHE A 176 6.73 0.12 10.22
N TRP A 177 5.58 0.47 10.80
CA TRP A 177 5.42 1.76 11.49
C TRP A 177 6.41 1.93 12.64
N ARG A 178 6.60 0.92 13.50
CA ARG A 178 7.59 0.98 14.57
C ARG A 178 9.00 1.18 14.01
N GLN A 179 9.37 0.41 12.99
CA GLN A 179 10.66 0.55 12.32
C GLN A 179 10.86 1.94 11.68
N LEU A 180 9.81 2.56 11.14
CA LEU A 180 9.85 3.93 10.62
C LEU A 180 10.01 4.96 11.73
N CYS A 181 9.31 4.81 12.87
CA CYS A 181 9.49 5.69 14.04
C CYS A 181 10.93 5.64 14.56
N ASP A 182 11.53 4.44 14.62
CA ASP A 182 12.93 4.28 15.05
C ASP A 182 13.91 4.88 14.03
N TYR A 183 13.59 4.77 12.74
CA TYR A 183 14.38 5.38 11.68
C TYR A 183 14.31 6.92 11.73
N GLU A 184 13.13 7.49 11.98
CA GLU A 184 12.95 8.93 12.18
C GLU A 184 13.76 9.45 13.37
N GLU A 185 13.70 8.74 14.51
CA GLU A 185 14.46 9.09 15.70
C GLU A 185 15.97 9.07 15.41
N ARG A 186 16.44 8.07 14.66
CA ARG A 186 17.85 7.99 14.25
C ARG A 186 18.27 9.14 13.33
N LEU A 187 17.39 9.61 12.44
CA LEU A 187 17.69 10.67 11.48
C LEU A 187 17.60 12.08 12.09
N PHE A 188 16.62 12.32 12.96
CA PHE A 188 16.24 13.66 13.38
C PHE A 188 16.19 13.85 14.91
N GLY A 189 16.35 12.79 15.70
CA GLY A 189 16.23 12.84 17.16
C GLY A 189 14.79 13.07 17.65
N ILE A 190 13.78 12.90 16.79
CA ILE A 190 12.36 13.10 17.10
C ILE A 190 11.51 11.91 16.64
N ARG A 191 10.30 11.82 17.19
CA ARG A 191 9.24 10.91 16.72
C ARG A 191 7.95 11.69 16.47
N SER A 192 7.63 11.98 15.22
CA SER A 192 6.42 12.74 14.84
C SER A 192 5.15 11.90 14.81
N VAL A 193 5.29 10.56 14.76
CA VAL A 193 4.20 9.59 14.82
C VAL A 193 4.37 8.71 16.06
N ARG A 194 3.28 8.50 16.80
CA ARG A 194 3.27 7.64 17.98
C ARG A 194 2.37 6.43 17.78
N MET A 195 2.81 5.28 18.28
CA MET A 195 1.96 4.09 18.35
C MET A 195 0.99 4.23 19.53
N VAL A 196 -0.30 4.03 19.29
CA VAL A 196 -1.38 4.16 20.26
C VAL A 196 -2.25 2.91 20.28
N THR A 197 -2.78 2.59 21.46
CA THR A 197 -3.74 1.49 21.61
C THR A 197 -5.09 1.92 21.05
N SER A 198 -5.74 1.02 20.31
CA SER A 198 -7.09 1.18 19.77
C SER A 198 -7.89 -0.13 19.94
N PRO A 199 -9.22 -0.12 19.75
CA PRO A 199 -10.03 -1.34 19.81
C PRO A 199 -9.61 -2.43 18.81
N VAL A 200 -8.95 -2.05 17.71
CA VAL A 200 -8.42 -2.97 16.68
C VAL A 200 -6.95 -3.33 16.90
N GLY A 201 -6.39 -2.99 18.06
CA GLY A 201 -4.98 -3.23 18.41
C GLY A 201 -4.12 -1.97 18.35
N LEU A 202 -2.80 -2.16 18.34
CA LEU A 202 -1.84 -1.05 18.30
C LEU A 202 -1.77 -0.46 16.88
N VAL A 203 -2.00 0.85 16.76
CA VAL A 203 -2.01 1.57 15.47
C VAL A 203 -1.19 2.85 15.59
N PRO A 204 -0.64 3.39 14.49
CA PRO A 204 -0.06 4.73 14.53
C PRO A 204 -1.15 5.79 14.71
N ASP A 205 -0.85 6.87 15.42
CA ASP A 205 -1.80 7.93 15.72
C ASP A 205 -2.31 8.69 14.48
N VAL A 206 -1.63 8.60 13.33
CA VAL A 206 -2.11 9.08 12.03
C VAL A 206 -3.40 8.39 11.56
N TYR A 207 -3.77 7.23 12.13
CA TYR A 207 -5.00 6.52 11.77
C TYR A 207 -6.18 6.82 12.69
N LYS A 208 -6.01 7.66 13.73
CA LYS A 208 -7.06 7.93 14.71
C LYS A 208 -8.34 8.47 14.05
N ASP A 209 -8.21 9.50 13.22
CA ASP A 209 -9.37 10.17 12.61
C ASP A 209 -10.10 9.24 11.63
N GLU A 210 -9.36 8.41 10.88
CA GLU A 210 -9.92 7.39 9.97
C GLU A 210 -10.69 6.31 10.76
N LEU A 211 -10.15 5.87 11.90
CA LEU A 211 -10.80 4.89 12.77
C LEU A 211 -12.03 5.48 13.50
N GLN A 212 -12.00 6.75 13.87
CA GLN A 212 -13.14 7.47 14.45
C GLN A 212 -14.26 7.63 13.44
N SER A 213 -13.93 8.06 12.22
CA SER A 213 -14.90 8.25 11.15
C SER A 213 -15.55 6.94 10.70
N SER A 214 -14.85 5.82 10.84
CA SER A 214 -15.38 4.46 10.54
C SER A 214 -16.13 3.83 11.71
N GLY A 215 -16.28 4.50 12.86
CA GLY A 215 -16.94 3.96 14.06
C GLY A 215 -16.14 2.84 14.76
N LEU A 216 -14.91 2.58 14.32
CA LEU A 216 -14.01 1.57 14.89
C LEU A 216 -13.18 2.11 16.08
N TRP A 217 -13.26 3.40 16.35
CA TRP A 217 -12.68 4.05 17.52
C TRP A 217 -13.78 4.48 18.48
N MET A 218 -14.03 3.65 19.50
CA MET A 218 -14.77 4.08 20.68
C MET A 218 -13.77 4.46 21.76
N PRO A 219 -13.86 5.67 22.36
CA PRO A 219 -13.12 5.96 23.57
C PRO A 219 -13.45 4.89 24.61
N SER A 220 -12.44 4.37 25.29
CA SER A 220 -12.68 3.58 26.50
C SER A 220 -13.55 4.41 27.44
N ALA A 221 -14.71 3.90 27.82
CA ALA A 221 -15.58 4.54 28.79
C ALA A 221 -14.83 4.67 30.11
N SER A 222 -14.22 5.82 30.35
CA SER A 222 -13.75 6.23 31.67
C SER A 222 -13.97 7.73 31.84
N THR A 223 -14.75 8.04 32.87
CA THR A 223 -15.14 9.38 33.35
C THR A 223 -16.32 10.03 32.64
N ALA A 224 -17.46 9.33 32.58
CA ALA A 224 -18.72 10.04 32.78
C ALA A 224 -18.75 10.50 34.25
N ALA A 225 -18.23 11.70 34.47
CA ALA A 225 -18.27 12.38 35.75
C ALA A 225 -19.73 12.46 36.23
N THR A 226 -19.90 12.22 37.53
CA THR A 226 -21.08 12.43 38.34
C THR A 226 -21.72 13.79 38.08
N ALA A 227 -22.64 13.88 37.11
CA ALA A 227 -23.57 14.98 36.98
C ALA A 227 -24.86 14.59 37.70
N GLY A 228 -24.95 14.97 38.97
CA GLY A 228 -26.14 14.77 39.79
C GLY A 228 -27.35 15.41 39.14
N THR A 229 -28.36 14.59 38.85
CA THR A 229 -29.71 15.07 38.59
C THR A 229 -30.58 14.64 39.77
N ARG A 230 -30.73 15.54 40.72
CA ARG A 230 -31.66 15.44 41.84
C ARG A 230 -33.06 15.74 41.28
N ASN A 231 -33.82 14.72 40.92
CA ASN A 231 -35.25 14.87 40.65
C ASN A 231 -36.03 14.53 41.93
N GLY A 232 -36.72 15.54 42.44
CA GLY A 232 -37.72 15.43 43.50
C GLY A 232 -39.09 14.99 42.96
N TYR A 233 -40.04 14.92 43.91
CA TYR A 233 -41.41 14.35 43.87
C TYR A 233 -41.45 12.83 44.06
N GLY A 234 -42.13 12.26 45.05
CA GLY A 234 -43.00 12.76 46.12
C GLY A 234 -43.73 11.57 46.75
N GLY A 235 -43.97 11.57 48.07
CA GLY A 235 -44.74 10.51 48.72
C GLY A 235 -44.73 10.60 50.25
N ARG A 236 -45.77 11.22 50.82
CA ARG A 236 -46.13 11.36 52.25
C ARG A 236 -46.27 9.97 52.91
N THR A 237 -45.98 9.74 54.19
CA THR A 237 -46.77 10.09 55.42
C THR A 237 -45.96 9.61 56.66
N SER A 238 -45.63 10.42 57.67
CA SER A 238 -46.38 10.88 58.86
C SER A 238 -45.92 10.19 60.15
N LEU A 239 -45.94 10.96 61.27
CA LEU A 239 -45.76 10.59 62.69
C LEU A 239 -44.27 10.52 63.12
N LEU A 240 -43.80 11.18 64.18
CA LEU A 240 -44.42 11.68 65.41
C LEU A 240 -43.69 12.93 65.94
N SER A 241 -44.45 13.75 66.65
CA SER A 241 -44.02 14.84 67.51
C SER A 241 -43.78 14.33 68.93
N ARG A 242 -42.81 14.99 69.60
CA ARG A 242 -42.61 15.17 71.05
C ARG A 242 -41.61 14.26 71.78
N TYR A 243 -40.70 14.99 72.45
CA TYR A 243 -39.70 14.67 73.48
C TYR A 243 -38.42 13.98 73.01
#